data_AF-K0SGJ4-F1
#
_entry.id   AF-K0SGJ4-F1
#
_cell.length_a   1.000
_cell.length_b   1.000
_cell.length_c   1.000
_cell.angle_alpha   90.00
_cell.angle_beta   90.00
_cell.angle_gamma   90.00
#
_symmetry.space_group_name_H-M   'P 1'
#
loop_
_entity.id
_entity.type
_entity.pdbx_description
1 polymer ?
#
loop_
_entity_poly.entity_id
_entity_poly.type
_entity_poly.pdbx_seq_one_letter_code
_entity_poly.pdbx_strand_id
1 'polypeptide(L)'
;MATSIGKRAFLSAASRAQAQSSSIRAASTIASQQQHSDSSSTKYGLIAAAGAFAAASALNERDNAKCCGIAGVVGAKGDARDYLIEGLTILKNRGYDSAGIATMDENDPRLVSTNHLYTVTKYASEGEKADGLNLVDKKSSASNGHNIGIAHTRWATHGGKTDANAHP
;
A
#
# COMPACT_ATOMS: atom_id res chain seq x y z
N MET A 1 -40.84 1.69 -4.92
CA MET A 1 -40.07 2.61 -4.05
C MET A 1 -38.60 2.36 -4.31
N ALA A 2 -37.96 3.23 -5.10
CA ALA A 2 -36.55 3.13 -5.44
C ALA A 2 -35.80 4.22 -4.66
N THR A 3 -34.94 3.83 -3.73
CA THR A 3 -34.15 4.76 -2.93
C THR A 3 -32.75 4.87 -3.53
N SER A 4 -32.48 6.04 -4.08
CA SER A 4 -31.19 6.57 -4.53
C SER A 4 -30.15 6.49 -3.41
N ILE A 5 -29.04 5.78 -3.64
CA ILE A 5 -27.84 5.83 -2.80
C ILE A 5 -26.72 6.47 -3.61
N GLY A 6 -26.13 7.50 -3.00
CA GLY A 6 -25.32 8.53 -3.63
C GLY A 6 -24.08 8.04 -4.36
N LYS A 7 -23.92 8.54 -5.58
CA LYS A 7 -22.64 8.67 -6.28
C LYS A 7 -21.69 9.54 -5.42
N ARG A 8 -20.82 8.92 -4.63
CA ARG A 8 -19.63 9.63 -4.11
C ARG A 8 -18.58 9.64 -5.20
N ALA A 9 -18.30 10.86 -5.67
CA ALA A 9 -17.42 11.16 -6.77
C ALA A 9 -16.01 10.59 -6.55
N PHE A 10 -15.59 9.73 -7.48
CA PHE A 10 -14.19 9.51 -7.81
C PHE A 10 -13.57 10.85 -8.24
N LEU A 11 -13.04 11.61 -7.27
CA LEU A 11 -12.05 12.64 -7.57
C LEU A 11 -10.75 11.93 -7.94
N SER A 12 -10.67 11.62 -9.24
CA SER A 12 -9.53 11.04 -9.95
C SER A 12 -8.22 11.69 -9.50
N ALA A 13 -7.17 10.88 -9.34
CA ALA A 13 -5.80 11.33 -9.12
C ALA A 13 -5.36 12.41 -10.12
N ALA A 14 -5.97 12.47 -11.30
CA ALA A 14 -5.77 13.53 -12.29
C ALA A 14 -6.17 14.93 -11.78
N SER A 15 -7.25 15.05 -10.99
CA SER A 15 -7.69 16.33 -10.42
C SER A 15 -6.69 16.90 -9.41
N ARG A 16 -5.97 16.03 -8.70
CA ARG A 16 -4.93 16.42 -7.73
C ARG A 16 -3.60 16.73 -8.42
N ALA A 17 -3.26 16.00 -9.47
CA ALA A 17 -2.11 16.33 -10.32
C ALA A 17 -2.29 17.69 -11.02
N GLN A 18 -3.51 18.02 -11.47
CA GLN A 18 -3.83 19.35 -12.00
C GLN A 18 -3.71 20.44 -10.94
N ALA A 19 -4.21 20.21 -9.71
CA ALA A 19 -4.06 21.17 -8.60
C ALA A 19 -2.58 21.43 -8.23
N GLN A 20 -1.74 20.39 -8.27
CA GLN A 20 -0.29 20.49 -8.04
C GLN A 20 0.45 21.17 -9.21
N SER A 21 0.01 20.95 -10.45
CA SER A 21 0.58 21.65 -11.62
C SER A 21 0.25 23.15 -11.61
N SER A 22 -0.94 23.53 -11.15
CA SER A 22 -1.35 24.94 -11.03
C SER A 22 -0.59 25.69 -9.93
N SER A 23 -0.26 25.05 -8.81
CA SER A 23 0.52 25.69 -7.74
C SER A 23 2.00 25.85 -8.09
N ILE A 24 2.59 24.91 -8.83
CA ILE A 24 3.97 25.01 -9.34
C ILE A 24 4.07 26.11 -10.41
N ARG A 25 3.07 26.22 -11.31
CA ARG A 25 3.01 27.33 -12.27
C ARG A 25 2.80 28.70 -11.61
N ALA A 26 2.04 28.76 -10.51
CA ALA A 26 1.87 29.98 -9.75
C ALA A 26 3.20 30.44 -9.10
N ALA A 27 3.95 29.49 -8.52
CA ALA A 27 5.26 29.78 -7.93
C ALA A 27 6.31 30.22 -8.97
N SER A 28 6.31 29.63 -10.17
CA SER A 28 7.23 30.02 -11.25
C SER A 28 6.85 31.35 -11.93
N THR A 29 5.58 31.73 -11.94
CA THR A 29 5.12 33.04 -12.47
C THR A 29 5.46 34.19 -11.52
N ILE A 30 5.43 33.96 -10.20
CA ILE A 30 5.88 34.94 -9.20
C ILE A 30 7.39 35.20 -9.34
N ALA A 31 8.17 34.19 -9.69
CA ALA A 31 9.62 34.31 -9.88
C ALA A 31 10.02 35.09 -11.14
N SER A 32 9.15 35.24 -12.15
CA SER A 32 9.47 35.92 -13.41
C SER A 32 9.10 37.41 -13.46
N GLN A 33 8.38 37.94 -12.47
CA GLN A 33 7.97 39.37 -12.43
C GLN A 33 8.87 40.28 -11.58
N GLN A 34 9.85 39.76 -10.84
CA GLN A 34 10.79 40.57 -10.06
C GLN A 34 12.14 40.72 -10.78
N GLN A 35 12.15 41.40 -11.92
CA GLN A 35 13.39 41.90 -12.55
C GLN A 35 13.49 43.42 -12.44
N HIS A 36 13.41 43.96 -11.22
CA HIS A 36 13.92 45.28 -10.85
C HIS A 36 13.75 45.49 -9.33
N SER A 37 14.80 45.28 -8.53
CA SER A 37 15.10 46.01 -7.28
C SER A 37 16.08 45.26 -6.37
N ASP A 38 17.11 46.00 -5.95
CA ASP A 38 18.02 45.85 -4.81
C ASP A 38 18.39 44.46 -4.26
N SER A 39 19.71 44.28 -4.06
CA SER A 39 20.41 43.18 -3.38
C SER A 39 19.78 42.68 -2.07
N SER A 40 19.00 43.52 -1.40
CA SER A 40 18.23 43.17 -0.20
C SER A 40 17.01 42.29 -0.52
N SER A 41 16.27 42.57 -1.59
CA SER A 41 15.05 41.83 -1.98
C SER A 41 15.37 40.40 -2.43
N THR A 42 16.53 40.19 -3.08
CA THR A 42 17.03 38.86 -3.47
C THR A 42 17.31 37.98 -2.25
N LYS A 43 17.85 38.56 -1.16
CA LYS A 43 18.12 37.82 0.08
C LYS A 43 16.83 37.36 0.76
N TYR A 44 15.83 38.23 0.85
CA TYR A 44 14.53 37.86 1.42
C TYR A 44 13.76 36.86 0.55
N GLY A 45 13.86 36.98 -0.78
CA GLY A 45 13.29 36.00 -1.72
C GLY A 45 13.93 34.61 -1.60
N LEU A 46 15.26 34.54 -1.44
CA LEU A 46 15.98 33.29 -1.19
C LEU A 46 15.61 32.65 0.14
N ILE A 47 15.46 33.44 1.21
CA ILE A 47 15.06 32.94 2.54
C ILE A 47 13.62 32.42 2.50
N ALA A 48 12.70 33.14 1.84
CA ALA A 48 11.30 32.71 1.70
C ALA A 48 11.17 31.43 0.86
N ALA A 49 11.93 31.31 -0.23
CA ALA A 49 11.96 30.11 -1.07
C ALA A 49 12.55 28.90 -0.32
N ALA A 50 13.63 29.09 0.43
CA ALA A 50 14.22 28.05 1.27
C ALA A 50 13.26 27.61 2.38
N GLY A 51 12.57 28.55 3.02
CA GLY A 51 11.55 28.26 4.04
C GLY A 51 10.35 27.50 3.48
N ALA A 52 9.86 27.87 2.30
CA ALA A 52 8.77 27.16 1.63
C ALA A 52 9.17 25.75 1.18
N PHE A 53 10.41 25.57 0.68
CA PHE A 53 10.94 24.25 0.33
C PHE A 53 11.13 23.37 1.56
N ALA A 54 11.68 23.90 2.65
CA ALA A 54 11.82 23.18 3.91
C ALA A 54 10.46 22.77 4.50
N ALA A 55 9.48 23.67 4.48
CA ALA A 55 8.11 23.37 4.91
C ALA A 55 7.44 22.32 4.01
N ALA A 56 7.58 22.42 2.69
CA ALA A 56 7.05 21.43 1.76
C ALA A 56 7.71 20.04 1.93
N SER A 57 9.02 20.01 2.19
CA SER A 57 9.76 18.78 2.43
C SER A 57 9.40 18.16 3.79
N ALA A 58 9.21 18.97 4.84
CA ALA A 58 8.75 18.51 6.15
C ALA A 58 7.31 17.99 6.12
N LEU A 59 6.44 18.57 5.29
CA LEU A 59 5.08 18.07 5.08
C LEU A 59 5.02 16.82 4.18
N ASN A 60 6.13 16.49 3.49
CA ASN A 60 6.25 15.33 2.60
C ASN A 60 6.98 14.14 3.25
N GLU A 61 7.36 14.26 4.52
CA GLU A 61 7.80 13.15 5.36
C GLU A 61 6.60 12.24 5.64
N ARG A 62 6.17 11.47 4.63
CA ARG A 62 5.34 10.29 4.85
C ARG A 62 6.23 9.30 5.56
N ASP A 63 5.98 9.13 6.85
CA ASP A 63 6.63 8.14 7.69
C ASP A 63 6.61 6.79 6.95
N ASN A 64 7.75 6.39 6.38
CA ASN A 64 7.88 5.11 5.70
C ASN A 64 7.76 4.07 6.80
N ALA A 65 6.56 3.50 6.93
CA ALA A 65 6.25 2.56 7.98
C ALA A 65 7.29 1.43 7.98
N LYS A 66 8.14 1.41 9.02
CA LYS A 66 9.22 0.42 9.22
C LYS A 66 8.72 -0.93 9.70
N CYS A 67 7.45 -1.23 9.47
CA CYS A 67 6.77 -2.40 9.98
C CYS A 67 6.10 -3.13 8.83
N CYS A 68 6.01 -4.45 8.96
CA CYS A 68 5.28 -5.34 8.06
C CYS A 68 3.79 -4.95 7.91
N GLY A 69 3.14 -5.50 6.87
CA GLY A 69 1.70 -5.37 6.69
C GLY A 69 0.97 -6.66 7.06
N ILE A 70 -0.18 -6.55 7.74
CA ILE A 70 -1.07 -7.67 8.06
C ILE A 70 -2.48 -7.33 7.56
N ALA A 71 -3.14 -8.30 6.94
CA ALA A 71 -4.56 -8.23 6.60
C ALA A 71 -5.28 -9.49 7.11
N GLY A 72 -6.59 -9.37 7.34
CA GLY A 72 -7.42 -10.49 7.76
C GLY A 72 -8.86 -10.28 7.33
N VAL A 73 -9.55 -11.38 7.09
CA VAL A 73 -10.96 -11.40 6.69
C VAL A 73 -11.67 -12.55 7.40
N VAL A 74 -12.91 -12.30 7.83
CA VAL A 74 -13.79 -13.29 8.45
C VAL A 74 -15.17 -13.16 7.80
N GLY A 75 -15.79 -14.28 7.46
CA GLY A 75 -17.13 -14.30 6.85
C GLY A 75 -17.18 -13.64 5.47
N ALA A 76 -16.16 -13.85 4.65
CA ALA A 76 -16.13 -13.34 3.28
C ALA A 76 -17.35 -13.85 2.49
N LYS A 77 -17.99 -12.97 1.72
CA LYS A 77 -19.12 -13.35 0.83
C LYS A 77 -18.68 -14.12 -0.42
N GLY A 78 -17.37 -14.25 -0.62
CA GLY A 78 -16.71 -14.96 -1.71
C GLY A 78 -15.39 -15.50 -1.19
N ASP A 79 -14.42 -15.73 -2.09
CA ASP A 79 -13.12 -16.26 -1.70
C ASP A 79 -12.35 -15.27 -0.82
N ALA A 80 -12.02 -15.67 0.42
CA ALA A 80 -11.18 -14.91 1.34
C ALA A 80 -9.85 -14.47 0.70
N ARG A 81 -9.29 -15.32 -0.18
CA ARG A 81 -8.06 -15.03 -0.92
C ARG A 81 -8.09 -13.66 -1.60
N ASP A 82 -9.19 -13.31 -2.26
CA ASP A 82 -9.24 -12.10 -3.09
C ASP A 82 -9.17 -10.82 -2.22
N TYR A 83 -9.87 -10.83 -1.09
CA TYR A 83 -9.80 -9.75 -0.10
C TYR A 83 -8.39 -9.62 0.50
N LEU A 84 -7.73 -10.74 0.74
CA LEU A 84 -6.37 -10.77 1.29
C LEU A 84 -5.35 -10.22 0.29
N ILE A 85 -5.44 -10.60 -0.99
CA ILE A 85 -4.56 -10.07 -2.05
C ILE A 85 -4.76 -8.56 -2.21
N GLU A 86 -6.00 -8.07 -2.18
CA GLU A 86 -6.29 -6.63 -2.24
C GLU A 86 -5.70 -5.90 -1.01
N GLY A 87 -5.91 -6.47 0.19
CA GLY A 87 -5.35 -5.94 1.44
C GLY A 87 -3.81 -5.85 1.41
N LEU A 88 -3.13 -6.91 0.96
CA LEU A 88 -1.68 -6.89 0.81
C LEU A 88 -1.22 -5.92 -0.28
N THR A 89 -2.00 -5.71 -1.34
CA THR A 89 -1.66 -4.75 -2.40
C THR A 89 -1.64 -3.31 -1.87
N ILE A 90 -2.56 -2.98 -0.95
CA ILE A 90 -2.57 -1.68 -0.25
C ILE A 90 -1.36 -1.56 0.69
N LEU A 91 -0.99 -2.66 1.35
CA LEU A 91 0.10 -2.72 2.34
C LEU A 91 1.49 -3.02 1.75
N LYS A 92 1.62 -3.21 0.44
CA LYS A 92 2.87 -3.68 -0.19
C LYS A 92 4.10 -2.79 0.05
N ASN A 93 3.88 -1.51 0.40
CA ASN A 93 4.96 -0.58 0.74
C ASN A 93 5.54 -0.80 2.14
N ARG A 94 4.97 -1.71 2.94
CA ARG A 94 5.38 -2.03 4.32
C ARG A 94 6.29 -3.25 4.45
N GLY A 95 6.32 -4.11 3.43
CA GLY A 95 7.18 -5.29 3.41
C GLY A 95 7.24 -5.89 2.00
N TYR A 96 8.46 -6.13 1.52
CA TYR A 96 8.71 -6.53 0.13
C TYR A 96 9.62 -7.77 0.01
N ASP A 97 10.12 -8.32 1.11
CA ASP A 97 10.99 -9.50 1.08
C ASP A 97 10.20 -10.79 0.89
N SER A 98 9.00 -10.88 1.46
CA SER A 98 8.12 -12.04 1.24
C SER A 98 6.67 -11.67 1.53
N ALA A 99 5.76 -12.46 1.00
CA ALA A 99 4.34 -12.39 1.30
C ALA A 99 3.78 -13.78 1.55
N GLY A 100 2.65 -13.84 2.25
CA GLY A 100 1.89 -15.07 2.39
C GLY A 100 0.44 -14.81 2.75
N ILE A 101 -0.38 -15.83 2.50
CA ILE A 101 -1.76 -15.94 2.92
C ILE A 101 -2.01 -17.31 3.54
N ALA A 102 -2.93 -17.37 4.49
CA ALA A 102 -3.59 -18.59 4.93
C ALA A 102 -5.11 -18.40 4.88
N THR A 103 -5.82 -19.38 4.32
CA THR A 103 -7.29 -19.35 4.20
C THR A 103 -7.90 -20.65 4.68
N MET A 104 -9.12 -20.59 5.22
CA MET A 104 -9.90 -21.76 5.63
C MET A 104 -11.41 -21.52 5.44
N ASP A 105 -12.17 -22.59 5.26
CA ASP A 105 -13.64 -22.55 5.34
C ASP A 105 -14.07 -22.79 6.79
N GLU A 106 -14.78 -21.84 7.38
CA GLU A 106 -15.30 -21.93 8.74
C GLU A 106 -16.32 -23.06 8.94
N ASN A 107 -16.92 -23.54 7.85
CA ASN A 107 -17.93 -24.59 7.86
C ASN A 107 -17.37 -25.97 7.50
N ASP A 108 -16.05 -26.11 7.34
CA ASP A 108 -15.45 -27.39 7.00
C ASP A 108 -15.71 -28.41 8.13
N PRO A 109 -16.45 -29.50 7.89
CA PRO A 109 -16.82 -30.47 8.93
C PRO A 109 -15.61 -31.20 9.52
N ARG A 110 -14.44 -31.12 8.88
CA ARG A 110 -13.20 -31.70 9.39
C ARG A 110 -12.60 -30.85 10.52
N LEU A 111 -13.05 -29.59 10.74
CA LEU A 111 -12.56 -28.68 11.81
C LEU A 111 -12.62 -29.27 13.21
N VAL A 112 -13.55 -30.17 13.44
CA VAL A 112 -13.71 -30.88 14.71
C VAL A 112 -12.81 -32.11 14.86
N SER A 113 -12.13 -32.56 13.80
CA SER A 113 -11.46 -33.87 13.79
C SER A 113 -10.00 -33.85 13.30
N THR A 114 -9.51 -32.81 12.62
CA THR A 114 -8.14 -32.81 12.08
C THR A 114 -7.41 -31.47 12.26
N ASN A 115 -6.07 -31.53 12.29
CA ASN A 115 -5.18 -30.41 12.56
C ASN A 115 -4.74 -29.62 11.29
N HIS A 116 -5.32 -29.90 10.11
CA HIS A 116 -4.87 -29.35 8.82
C HIS A 116 -6.05 -28.96 7.92
N LEU A 117 -6.56 -27.74 8.08
CA LEU A 117 -7.78 -27.26 7.41
C LEU A 117 -7.65 -25.88 6.81
N TYR A 118 -6.42 -25.41 6.74
CA TYR A 118 -6.08 -24.16 6.12
C TYR A 118 -5.16 -24.43 4.93
N THR A 119 -5.33 -23.65 3.88
CA THR A 119 -4.42 -23.60 2.74
C THR A 119 -3.47 -22.44 2.94
N VAL A 120 -2.17 -22.71 2.99
CA VAL A 120 -1.12 -21.69 3.05
C VAL A 120 -0.50 -21.54 1.67
N THR A 121 -0.30 -20.29 1.25
CA THR A 121 0.54 -19.97 0.10
C THR A 121 1.44 -18.82 0.49
N LYS A 122 2.76 -19.05 0.45
CA LYS A 122 3.74 -18.05 0.88
C LYS A 122 5.00 -18.13 0.03
N TYR A 123 5.52 -16.97 -0.34
CA TYR A 123 6.68 -16.84 -1.22
C TYR A 123 7.56 -15.67 -0.79
N ALA A 124 8.86 -15.91 -0.81
CA ALA A 124 9.87 -14.88 -0.82
C ALA A 124 10.03 -14.27 -2.21
N SER A 125 10.40 -13.00 -2.23
CA SER A 125 10.73 -12.30 -3.46
C SER A 125 12.10 -12.75 -3.99
N GLU A 126 12.24 -12.87 -5.30
CA GLU A 126 13.44 -13.41 -5.94
C GLU A 126 14.50 -12.32 -6.18
N GLY A 127 15.77 -12.60 -5.82
CA GLY A 127 16.89 -11.69 -6.10
C GLY A 127 16.69 -10.31 -5.47
N GLU A 128 16.76 -9.25 -6.26
CA GLU A 128 16.51 -7.86 -5.82
C GLU A 128 15.06 -7.39 -6.07
N LYS A 129 14.18 -8.29 -6.53
CA LYS A 129 12.78 -7.96 -6.81
C LYS A 129 11.94 -7.87 -5.53
N ALA A 130 10.79 -7.23 -5.67
CA ALA A 130 9.72 -7.14 -4.67
C ALA A 130 8.45 -7.86 -5.16
N ASP A 131 8.59 -9.13 -5.58
CA ASP A 131 7.56 -9.88 -6.30
C ASP A 131 6.87 -10.99 -5.49
N GLY A 132 7.19 -11.17 -4.21
CA GLY A 132 6.57 -12.18 -3.34
C GLY A 132 5.04 -12.12 -3.33
N LEU A 133 4.44 -10.91 -3.29
CA LEU A 133 2.99 -10.75 -3.39
C LEU A 133 2.44 -11.23 -4.75
N ASN A 134 3.13 -10.92 -5.85
CA ASN A 134 2.72 -11.35 -7.18
C ASN A 134 2.83 -12.88 -7.33
N LEU A 135 3.82 -13.50 -6.68
CA LEU A 135 3.96 -14.95 -6.63
C LEU A 135 2.82 -15.57 -5.85
N VAL A 136 2.49 -15.04 -4.66
CA VAL A 136 1.34 -15.48 -3.87
C VAL A 136 0.05 -15.35 -4.66
N ASP A 137 -0.21 -14.22 -5.32
CA ASP A 137 -1.38 -14.04 -6.17
C ASP A 137 -1.42 -15.11 -7.27
N LYS A 138 -0.35 -15.26 -8.06
CA LYS A 138 -0.34 -16.24 -9.17
C LYS A 138 -0.43 -17.71 -8.74
N LYS A 139 0.04 -18.05 -7.55
CA LYS A 139 0.22 -19.45 -7.10
C LYS A 139 -0.80 -19.90 -6.08
N SER A 140 -1.51 -18.98 -5.43
CA SER A 140 -2.64 -19.34 -4.57
C SER A 140 -3.80 -19.75 -5.46
N SER A 141 -4.21 -21.02 -5.37
CA SER A 141 -5.43 -21.51 -6.01
C SER A 141 -6.65 -20.81 -5.41
N ALA A 142 -7.73 -20.71 -6.21
CA ALA A 142 -9.04 -20.41 -5.65
C ALA A 142 -9.32 -21.41 -4.51
N SER A 143 -9.72 -20.90 -3.36
CA SER A 143 -9.82 -21.65 -2.11
C SER A 143 -11.11 -22.49 -2.03
N ASN A 144 -11.87 -22.57 -3.12
CA ASN A 144 -13.15 -23.27 -3.23
C ASN A 144 -14.18 -22.84 -2.16
N GLY A 145 -14.18 -21.56 -1.77
CA GLY A 145 -15.16 -21.02 -0.83
C GLY A 145 -14.65 -20.83 0.59
N HIS A 146 -13.33 -20.89 0.84
CA HIS A 146 -12.80 -20.44 2.12
C HIS A 146 -13.21 -18.99 2.35
N ASN A 147 -13.77 -18.73 3.53
CA ASN A 147 -14.36 -17.46 3.88
C ASN A 147 -13.68 -16.76 5.07
N ILE A 148 -12.65 -17.39 5.64
CA ILE A 148 -11.77 -16.82 6.65
C ILE A 148 -10.33 -16.88 6.14
N GLY A 149 -9.54 -15.85 6.46
CA GLY A 149 -8.11 -15.93 6.28
C GLY A 149 -7.32 -14.76 6.83
N ILE A 150 -6.00 -14.93 6.84
CA ILE A 150 -4.99 -13.95 7.23
C ILE A 150 -3.96 -13.82 6.12
N ALA A 151 -3.26 -12.70 6.12
CA ALA A 151 -2.22 -12.41 5.16
C ALA A 151 -1.13 -11.51 5.74
N HIS A 152 0.08 -11.66 5.25
CA HIS A 152 1.23 -10.90 5.71
C HIS A 152 2.17 -10.48 4.57
N THR A 153 2.72 -9.27 4.67
CA THR A 153 3.89 -8.79 3.89
C THR A 153 5.04 -8.55 4.84
N ARG A 154 6.18 -9.22 4.63
CA ARG A 154 7.31 -9.25 5.56
C ARG A 154 8.49 -8.42 5.04
N TRP A 155 9.08 -7.65 5.94
CA TRP A 155 10.46 -7.16 5.83
C TRP A 155 11.33 -8.01 6.75
N ALA A 156 12.31 -8.72 6.19
CA ALA A 156 13.20 -9.62 6.91
C ALA A 156 14.21 -8.82 7.75
N THR A 157 14.13 -8.95 9.07
CA THR A 157 15.13 -8.42 10.02
C THR A 157 15.99 -9.52 10.64
N HIS A 158 15.39 -10.68 10.88
CA HIS A 158 16.06 -11.88 11.39
C HIS A 158 15.69 -13.08 10.51
N GLY A 159 16.70 -13.89 10.16
CA GLY A 159 16.53 -15.00 9.22
C GLY A 159 16.40 -14.53 7.76
N GLY A 160 16.92 -15.35 6.84
CA GLY A 160 16.99 -15.01 5.42
C GLY A 160 15.62 -14.81 4.77
N LYS A 161 15.63 -14.12 3.62
CA LYS A 161 14.50 -14.01 2.70
C LYS A 161 14.28 -15.36 2.00
N THR A 162 13.41 -16.20 2.56
CA THR A 162 13.08 -17.54 2.04
C THR A 162 11.59 -17.83 2.22
N ASP A 163 11.03 -18.71 1.39
CA ASP A 163 9.63 -19.14 1.49
C ASP A 163 9.31 -19.72 2.86
N ALA A 164 10.25 -20.51 3.42
CA ALA A 164 10.10 -21.10 4.75
C ALA A 164 9.92 -20.02 5.84
N ASN A 165 10.65 -18.91 5.74
CA ASN A 165 10.59 -17.79 6.69
C ASN A 165 9.48 -16.78 6.39
N ALA A 166 8.78 -16.90 5.26
CA ALA A 166 7.60 -16.08 4.98
C ALA A 166 6.49 -16.42 5.99
N HIS A 167 5.74 -15.40 6.40
CA HIS A 167 4.59 -15.59 7.28
C HIS A 167 3.34 -15.91 6.44
N PRO A 168 2.43 -16.76 6.94
CA PRO A 168 1.09 -16.90 6.38
C PRO A 168 0.29 -15.62 6.53
#